data_AF-A0A524GP05-F1
#
_entry.id   AF-A0A524GP05-F1
#
_cell.length_a   1.000
_cell.length_b   1.000
_cell.length_c   1.000
_cell.angle_alpha   90.00
_cell.angle_beta   90.00
_cell.angle_gamma   90.00
#
_symmetry.space_group_name_H-M   'P 1'
#
loop_
_entity.id
_entity.type
_entity.pdbx_description
1 polymer ?
#
loop_
_entity_poly.entity_id
_entity_poly.type
_entity_poly.pdbx_seq_one_letter_code
_entity_poly.pdbx_strand_id
1 'polypeptide(L)'
;MAPTIDAGQVTALATTGPVRSSVLPNVPTAAEAGLPGFEATIWLGIMAPAGTPQPIVDLLNAEIATVVTYDRAGYGKSETGNLPVHGRQSADDLHVLLGKLGVPKPYLLVGHSYGGRIVRLFASAYPGDTAGLILEEASHEDLPEAQLEALTGKDRETLAAMIAPFRATVSDPRTETEYMAVTVEQLRRSGPLPRVPLVVITSASRGSGLPMVFSPESQARLTDVAMAMQKKLVDLVPGGRQILVEGAGHNVHLDQPEAVITSIREMVARLY
;
A
#
# COMPACT_ATOMS: atom_id res chain seq x y z
N MET A 1 -18.96 -24.36 22.07
CA MET A 1 -19.99 -25.22 21.46
C MET A 1 -19.44 -26.57 20.99
N ALA A 2 -18.23 -26.68 20.41
CA ALA A 2 -17.69 -27.99 20.01
C ALA A 2 -17.63 -29.04 21.16
N PRO A 3 -17.14 -28.72 22.37
CA PRO A 3 -17.12 -29.70 23.46
C PRO A 3 -18.51 -30.20 23.88
N THR A 4 -19.55 -29.37 23.79
CA THR A 4 -20.93 -29.74 24.13
C THR A 4 -21.60 -30.57 23.03
N ILE A 5 -21.17 -30.40 21.77
CA ILE A 5 -21.60 -31.24 20.63
C ILE A 5 -20.96 -32.63 20.74
N ASP A 6 -19.66 -32.69 20.98
CA ASP A 6 -18.92 -33.95 21.12
C ASP A 6 -19.39 -34.76 22.34
N ALA A 7 -19.76 -34.08 23.42
CA ALA A 7 -20.36 -34.69 24.60
C ALA A 7 -21.83 -35.13 24.40
N GLY A 8 -22.43 -34.91 23.22
CA GLY A 8 -23.81 -35.30 22.91
C GLY A 8 -24.88 -34.50 23.65
N GLN A 9 -24.51 -33.39 24.29
CA GLN A 9 -25.44 -32.55 25.06
C GLN A 9 -26.31 -31.68 24.14
N VAL A 10 -25.83 -31.40 22.93
CA VAL A 10 -26.56 -30.66 21.89
C VAL A 10 -26.30 -31.30 20.53
N THR A 11 -27.31 -31.29 19.67
CA THR A 11 -27.17 -31.72 18.27
C THR A 11 -26.98 -30.50 17.38
N ALA A 12 -25.79 -30.38 16.77
CA ALA A 12 -25.54 -29.35 15.78
C ALA A 12 -26.17 -29.75 14.44
N LEU A 13 -27.14 -28.95 13.97
CA LEU A 13 -27.87 -29.23 12.74
C LEU A 13 -27.15 -28.74 11.48
N ALA A 14 -26.52 -27.56 11.54
CA ALA A 14 -25.73 -27.02 10.44
C ALA A 14 -24.76 -25.91 10.90
N THR A 15 -23.67 -25.71 10.17
CA THR A 15 -22.85 -24.48 10.22
C THR A 15 -23.27 -23.51 9.12
N THR A 16 -23.16 -22.21 9.35
CA THR A 16 -23.70 -21.18 8.45
C THR A 16 -22.68 -20.60 7.45
N GLY A 17 -21.42 -21.05 7.50
CA GLY A 17 -20.39 -20.66 6.52
C GLY A 17 -20.51 -21.42 5.20
N PRO A 18 -19.86 -20.93 4.12
CA PRO A 18 -19.96 -21.50 2.77
C PRO A 18 -19.28 -22.86 2.62
N VAL A 19 -18.41 -23.23 3.57
CA VAL A 19 -17.72 -24.53 3.65
C VAL A 19 -17.79 -25.07 5.07
N ARG A 20 -17.58 -26.38 5.23
CA ARG A 20 -17.58 -27.03 6.56
C ARG A 20 -16.53 -26.42 7.48
N SER A 21 -16.89 -26.28 8.74
CA SER A 21 -15.96 -25.82 9.79
C SER A 21 -14.89 -26.87 10.06
N SER A 22 -13.62 -26.46 10.12
CA SER A 22 -12.51 -27.32 10.56
C SER A 22 -12.66 -27.78 12.01
N VAL A 23 -13.40 -27.04 12.82
CA VAL A 23 -13.68 -27.34 14.24
C VAL A 23 -14.87 -28.29 14.39
N LEU A 24 -15.76 -28.34 13.41
CA LEU A 24 -16.94 -29.21 13.38
C LEU A 24 -17.06 -29.95 12.04
N PRO A 25 -16.07 -30.79 11.66
CA PRO A 25 -15.98 -31.37 10.32
C PRO A 25 -17.16 -32.29 9.97
N ASN A 26 -17.79 -32.88 11.00
CA ASN A 26 -18.93 -33.78 10.85
C ASN A 26 -20.28 -33.06 10.78
N VAL A 27 -20.32 -31.76 11.06
CA VAL A 27 -21.56 -30.96 10.98
C VAL A 27 -21.67 -30.40 9.55
N PRO A 28 -22.81 -30.61 8.85
CA PRO A 28 -22.98 -30.10 7.50
C PRO A 28 -23.10 -28.57 7.47
N THR A 29 -22.87 -27.96 6.31
CA THR A 29 -23.23 -26.55 6.12
C THR A 29 -24.74 -26.37 5.99
N ALA A 30 -25.27 -25.15 6.14
CA ALA A 30 -26.67 -24.85 5.92
C ALA A 30 -27.09 -25.18 4.47
N ALA A 31 -26.20 -24.93 3.50
CA ALA A 31 -26.41 -25.31 2.10
C ALA A 31 -26.52 -26.84 1.94
N GLU A 32 -25.63 -27.61 2.57
CA GLU A 32 -25.70 -29.08 2.57
C GLU A 32 -26.93 -29.62 3.31
N ALA A 33 -27.42 -28.89 4.32
CA ALA A 33 -28.62 -29.20 5.08
C ALA A 33 -29.93 -28.77 4.39
N GLY A 34 -29.88 -28.31 3.13
CA GLY A 34 -31.06 -27.99 2.32
C GLY A 34 -31.50 -26.52 2.35
N LEU A 35 -30.67 -25.62 2.87
CA LEU A 35 -30.90 -24.16 2.87
C LEU A 35 -29.88 -23.46 1.95
N PRO A 36 -30.02 -23.56 0.62
CA PRO A 36 -29.10 -22.90 -0.31
C PRO A 36 -29.15 -21.38 -0.16
N GLY A 37 -27.97 -20.75 -0.11
CA GLY A 37 -27.84 -19.29 0.04
C GLY A 37 -28.02 -18.75 1.47
N PHE A 38 -28.27 -19.62 2.46
CA PHE A 38 -28.32 -19.21 3.86
C PHE A 38 -26.89 -19.08 4.42
N GLU A 39 -26.42 -17.85 4.52
CA GLU A 39 -25.16 -17.49 5.17
C GLU A 39 -25.43 -16.53 6.34
N ALA A 40 -24.93 -16.90 7.52
CA ALA A 40 -25.00 -16.09 8.72
C ALA A 40 -23.69 -16.27 9.49
N THR A 41 -22.63 -15.65 8.99
CA THR A 41 -21.32 -15.61 9.64
C THR A 41 -21.33 -14.47 10.66
N ILE A 42 -21.00 -14.79 11.92
CA ILE A 42 -20.91 -13.77 12.97
C ILE A 42 -19.59 -13.03 12.84
N TRP A 43 -19.66 -11.71 12.69
CA TRP A 43 -18.52 -10.82 12.85
C TRP A 43 -18.37 -10.52 14.34
N LEU A 44 -17.24 -10.93 14.91
CA LEU A 44 -16.89 -10.62 16.29
C LEU A 44 -15.88 -9.48 16.29
N GLY A 45 -16.26 -8.33 16.85
CA GLY A 45 -15.35 -7.23 17.16
C GLY A 45 -14.92 -7.27 18.62
N ILE A 46 -13.72 -6.76 18.94
CA ILE A 46 -13.32 -6.52 20.33
C ILE A 46 -13.88 -5.16 20.76
N MET A 47 -14.82 -5.17 21.71
CA MET A 47 -15.35 -3.96 22.31
C MET A 47 -14.60 -3.64 23.60
N ALA A 48 -14.14 -2.40 23.74
CA ALA A 48 -13.55 -1.88 24.95
C ALA A 48 -14.43 -0.75 25.55
N PRO A 49 -14.56 -0.63 26.88
CA PRO A 49 -15.35 0.43 27.51
C PRO A 49 -14.93 1.85 27.10
N ALA A 50 -15.88 2.80 27.11
CA ALA A 50 -15.56 4.21 26.94
C ALA A 50 -14.57 4.68 28.02
N GLY A 51 -13.49 5.34 27.61
CA GLY A 51 -12.40 5.75 28.50
C GLY A 51 -11.31 4.68 28.73
N THR A 52 -11.33 3.57 27.99
CA THR A 52 -10.20 2.62 27.99
C THR A 52 -8.90 3.39 27.72
N PRO A 53 -7.87 3.27 28.58
CA PRO A 53 -6.61 3.99 28.39
C PRO A 53 -6.00 3.71 27.02
N GLN A 54 -5.54 4.76 26.33
CA GLN A 54 -4.99 4.66 24.98
C GLN A 54 -3.91 3.57 24.83
N PRO A 55 -3.01 3.31 25.81
CA PRO A 55 -2.04 2.22 25.68
C PRO A 55 -2.66 0.82 25.56
N ILE A 56 -3.83 0.59 26.15
CA ILE A 56 -4.55 -0.69 26.05
C ILE A 56 -5.24 -0.82 24.69
N VAL A 57 -5.80 0.28 24.18
CA VAL A 57 -6.35 0.33 22.81
C VAL A 57 -5.25 0.10 21.78
N ASP A 58 -4.09 0.73 21.97
CA ASP A 58 -2.92 0.59 21.10
C ASP A 58 -2.35 -0.82 21.14
N LEU A 59 -2.26 -1.45 22.32
CA LEU A 59 -1.88 -2.86 22.46
C LEU A 59 -2.86 -3.77 21.73
N LEU A 60 -4.17 -3.61 21.97
CA LEU A 60 -5.18 -4.43 21.29
C LEU A 60 -5.09 -4.25 19.78
N ASN A 61 -4.98 -3.03 19.28
CA ASN A 61 -4.81 -2.79 17.84
C ASN A 61 -3.52 -3.38 17.28
N ALA A 62 -2.41 -3.33 18.02
CA ALA A 62 -1.13 -3.93 17.62
C ALA A 62 -1.18 -5.47 17.62
N GLU A 63 -1.90 -6.08 18.57
CA GLU A 63 -2.12 -7.53 18.63
C GLU A 63 -3.16 -7.99 17.59
N ILE A 64 -4.06 -7.11 17.17
CA ILE A 64 -5.10 -7.39 16.16
C ILE A 64 -4.57 -7.17 14.72
N ALA A 65 -3.70 -6.17 14.50
CA ALA A 65 -3.17 -5.84 13.19
C ALA A 65 -1.74 -6.38 13.00
N THR A 66 -1.59 -7.44 12.21
CA THR A 66 -0.27 -7.93 11.81
C THR A 66 0.41 -6.92 10.88
N VAL A 67 1.56 -6.39 11.30
CA VAL A 67 2.40 -5.53 10.46
C VAL A 67 3.53 -6.36 9.84
N VAL A 68 3.64 -6.33 8.52
CA VAL A 68 4.73 -6.97 7.78
C VAL A 68 5.59 -5.90 7.11
N THR A 69 6.84 -5.80 7.54
CA THR A 69 7.90 -5.09 6.81
C THR A 69 8.84 -6.12 6.21
N TYR A 70 9.35 -5.84 5.00
CA TYR A 70 10.18 -6.79 4.27
C TYR A 70 11.18 -6.05 3.38
N ASP A 71 12.31 -6.70 3.14
CA ASP A 71 13.30 -6.25 2.16
C ASP A 71 12.96 -6.84 0.79
N ARG A 72 12.81 -5.99 -0.23
CA ARG A 72 12.62 -6.43 -1.63
C ARG A 72 13.89 -7.08 -2.16
N ALA A 73 13.77 -7.90 -3.20
CA ALA A 73 14.90 -8.59 -3.81
C ALA A 73 16.04 -7.62 -4.15
N GLY A 74 17.26 -7.91 -3.67
CA GLY A 74 18.45 -7.08 -3.87
C GLY A 74 18.62 -5.93 -2.86
N TYR A 75 17.76 -5.82 -1.85
CA TYR A 75 17.88 -4.84 -0.77
C TYR A 75 18.06 -5.52 0.59
N GLY A 76 18.69 -4.79 1.53
CA GLY A 76 18.81 -5.21 2.92
C GLY A 76 19.37 -6.62 3.07
N LYS A 77 18.59 -7.52 3.67
CA LYS A 77 18.95 -8.93 3.88
C LYS A 77 18.41 -9.87 2.79
N SER A 78 17.69 -9.36 1.80
CA SER A 78 17.14 -10.16 0.70
C SER A 78 18.14 -10.30 -0.43
N GLU A 79 18.30 -11.54 -0.91
CA GLU A 79 19.03 -11.80 -2.15
C GLU A 79 18.31 -11.18 -3.36
N THR A 80 19.02 -10.91 -4.45
CA THR A 80 18.40 -10.47 -5.70
C THR A 80 17.64 -11.61 -6.40
N GLY A 81 18.11 -12.85 -6.23
CA GLY A 81 17.59 -14.00 -6.97
C GLY A 81 17.86 -13.92 -8.48
N ASN A 82 17.09 -14.69 -9.26
CA ASN A 82 17.22 -14.79 -10.72
C ASN A 82 16.02 -14.19 -11.48
N LEU A 83 15.01 -13.68 -10.77
CA LEU A 83 13.85 -13.04 -11.38
C LEU A 83 14.12 -11.55 -11.62
N PRO A 84 13.42 -10.90 -12.59
CA PRO A 84 13.52 -9.47 -12.79
C PRO A 84 13.12 -8.68 -11.54
N VAL A 85 13.80 -7.60 -11.18
CA VAL A 85 13.42 -6.76 -10.01
C VAL A 85 12.63 -5.51 -10.41
N HIS A 86 11.89 -5.56 -11.53
CA HIS A 86 10.95 -4.51 -11.92
C HIS A 86 9.69 -4.52 -11.03
N GLY A 87 8.94 -3.43 -11.03
CA GLY A 87 7.88 -3.20 -10.05
C GLY A 87 6.76 -4.24 -10.01
N ARG A 88 6.37 -4.81 -11.16
CA ARG A 88 5.36 -5.87 -11.18
C ARG A 88 5.83 -7.15 -10.49
N GLN A 89 7.09 -7.55 -10.72
CA GLN A 89 7.67 -8.72 -10.04
C GLN A 89 7.75 -8.46 -8.54
N SER A 90 8.18 -7.26 -8.11
CA SER A 90 8.20 -6.93 -6.68
C SER A 90 6.80 -6.98 -6.04
N ALA A 91 5.75 -6.62 -6.77
CA ALA A 91 4.37 -6.75 -6.31
C ALA A 91 3.93 -8.22 -6.22
N ASP A 92 4.27 -9.03 -7.22
CA ASP A 92 3.97 -10.47 -7.24
C ASP A 92 4.76 -11.21 -6.13
N ASP A 93 6.01 -10.84 -5.88
CA ASP A 93 6.85 -11.37 -4.78
C ASP A 93 6.25 -11.03 -3.41
N LEU A 94 5.75 -9.80 -3.23
CA LEU A 94 5.03 -9.41 -2.01
C LEU A 94 3.77 -10.27 -1.82
N HIS A 95 3.01 -10.53 -2.88
CA HIS A 95 1.82 -11.38 -2.82
C HIS A 95 2.16 -12.81 -2.37
N VAL A 96 3.22 -13.39 -2.95
CA VAL A 96 3.72 -14.70 -2.55
C VAL A 96 4.21 -14.70 -1.09
N LEU A 97 4.94 -13.68 -0.67
CA LEU A 97 5.43 -13.55 0.70
C LEU A 97 4.26 -13.53 1.71
N LEU A 98 3.25 -12.67 1.48
CA LEU A 98 2.09 -12.57 2.35
C LEU A 98 1.31 -13.88 2.42
N GLY A 99 1.18 -14.59 1.29
CA GLY A 99 0.58 -15.92 1.25
C GLY A 99 1.37 -16.97 2.04
N LYS A 100 2.69 -16.99 1.92
CA LYS A 100 3.57 -17.91 2.68
C LYS A 100 3.58 -17.63 4.18
N LEU A 101 3.46 -16.36 4.56
CA LEU A 101 3.34 -15.95 5.96
C LEU A 101 1.94 -16.20 6.54
N GLY A 102 0.95 -16.56 5.69
CA GLY A 102 -0.42 -16.77 6.13
C GLY A 102 -1.11 -15.49 6.59
N VAL A 103 -0.67 -14.32 6.12
CA VAL A 103 -1.27 -13.04 6.51
C VAL A 103 -2.71 -12.98 5.98
N PRO A 104 -3.70 -12.74 6.86
CA PRO A 104 -5.10 -12.69 6.45
C PRO A 104 -5.35 -11.51 5.51
N LYS A 105 -6.15 -11.76 4.48
CA LYS A 105 -6.62 -10.77 3.50
C LYS A 105 -7.93 -10.13 3.98
N PRO A 106 -8.28 -8.92 3.49
CA PRO A 106 -7.51 -8.07 2.56
C PRO A 106 -6.45 -7.20 3.27
N TYR A 107 -5.49 -6.66 2.52
CA TYR A 107 -4.31 -5.95 3.04
C TYR A 107 -4.45 -4.42 2.99
N LEU A 108 -4.06 -3.74 4.07
CA LEU A 108 -3.74 -2.31 4.02
C LEU A 108 -2.28 -2.15 3.57
N LEU A 109 -2.07 -1.55 2.41
CA LEU A 109 -0.74 -1.40 1.82
C LEU A 109 -0.20 0.01 2.03
N VAL A 110 1.02 0.10 2.56
CA VAL A 110 1.73 1.37 2.78
C VAL A 110 2.94 1.42 1.87
N GLY A 111 3.02 2.44 1.01
CA GLY A 111 4.10 2.61 0.04
C GLY A 111 4.77 3.97 0.19
N HIS A 112 6.02 3.98 0.63
CA HIS A 112 6.87 5.17 0.66
C HIS A 112 7.66 5.33 -0.63
N SER A 113 7.72 6.54 -1.19
CA SER A 113 8.56 6.85 -2.37
C SER A 113 8.36 5.87 -3.54
N TYR A 114 9.38 5.07 -3.90
CA TYR A 114 9.28 4.01 -4.90
C TYR A 114 8.32 2.88 -4.50
N GLY A 115 8.23 2.57 -3.21
CA GLY A 115 7.27 1.61 -2.67
C GLY A 115 5.82 1.97 -3.02
N GLY A 116 5.51 3.27 -3.16
CA GLY A 116 4.22 3.74 -3.66
C GLY A 116 3.85 3.22 -5.06
N ARG A 117 4.85 3.03 -5.93
CA ARG A 117 4.66 2.41 -7.26
C ARG A 117 4.36 0.92 -7.13
N ILE A 118 5.07 0.23 -6.25
CA ILE A 118 4.91 -1.20 -6.02
C ILE A 118 3.53 -1.52 -5.46
N VAL A 119 3.07 -0.82 -4.42
CA VAL A 119 1.76 -1.08 -3.82
C VAL A 119 0.60 -0.72 -4.74
N ARG A 120 0.79 0.24 -5.65
CA ARG A 120 -0.19 0.53 -6.72
C ARG A 120 -0.26 -0.59 -7.76
N LEU A 121 0.89 -1.12 -8.18
CA LEU A 121 0.94 -2.28 -9.07
C LEU A 121 0.34 -3.53 -8.42
N PHE A 122 0.61 -3.74 -7.13
CA PHE A 122 -0.04 -4.79 -6.34
C PHE A 122 -1.55 -4.63 -6.33
N ALA A 123 -2.05 -3.44 -5.96
CA ALA A 123 -3.48 -3.21 -5.84
C ALA A 123 -4.23 -3.36 -7.17
N SER A 124 -3.59 -2.97 -8.28
CA SER A 124 -4.11 -3.18 -9.63
C SER A 124 -4.14 -4.66 -10.03
N ALA A 125 -3.10 -5.43 -9.67
CA ALA A 125 -3.00 -6.85 -9.98
C ALA A 125 -3.89 -7.74 -9.09
N TYR A 126 -4.07 -7.36 -7.83
CA TYR A 126 -4.76 -8.12 -6.79
C TYR A 126 -5.84 -7.28 -6.09
N PRO A 127 -6.87 -6.80 -6.83
CA PRO A 127 -7.85 -5.87 -6.29
C PRO A 127 -8.68 -6.46 -5.14
N GLY A 128 -8.98 -7.76 -5.18
CA GLY A 128 -9.71 -8.46 -4.11
C GLY A 128 -8.91 -8.67 -2.83
N ASP A 129 -7.59 -8.54 -2.91
CA ASP A 129 -6.69 -8.70 -1.76
C ASP A 129 -6.30 -7.35 -1.14
N THR A 130 -6.83 -6.24 -1.64
CA THR A 130 -6.47 -4.88 -1.22
C THR A 130 -7.62 -4.24 -0.44
N ALA A 131 -7.35 -3.82 0.80
CA ALA A 131 -8.30 -3.16 1.69
C ALA A 131 -8.18 -1.64 1.66
N GLY A 132 -6.98 -1.13 1.38
CA GLY A 132 -6.68 0.31 1.38
C GLY A 132 -5.23 0.59 1.00
N LEU A 133 -4.95 1.85 0.68
CA LEU A 133 -3.63 2.33 0.27
C LEU A 133 -3.23 3.59 1.06
N ILE A 134 -2.01 3.59 1.60
CA ILE A 134 -1.33 4.79 2.09
C ILE A 134 -0.12 5.03 1.20
N LEU A 135 -0.07 6.18 0.55
CA LEU A 135 1.03 6.61 -0.30
C LEU A 135 1.79 7.74 0.40
N GLU A 136 2.93 7.41 1.00
CA GLU A 136 3.75 8.37 1.76
C GLU A 136 4.86 8.94 0.88
N GLU A 137 4.84 10.25 0.63
CA GLU A 137 5.80 10.95 -0.25
C GLU A 137 6.07 10.19 -1.56
N ALA A 138 5.04 9.48 -2.05
CA ALA A 138 5.16 8.49 -3.10
C ALA A 138 5.53 9.16 -4.43
N SER A 139 6.32 8.46 -5.24
CA SER A 139 6.71 8.98 -6.55
C SER A 139 5.63 8.72 -7.60
N HIS A 140 5.10 9.78 -8.21
CA HIS A 140 4.29 9.66 -9.43
C HIS A 140 5.19 9.32 -10.62
N GLU A 141 4.69 8.49 -11.54
CA GLU A 141 5.39 8.01 -12.73
C GLU A 141 5.73 9.14 -13.70
N ASP A 142 4.80 10.08 -13.91
CA ASP A 142 4.98 11.22 -14.83
C ASP A 142 5.74 12.41 -14.24
N LEU A 143 6.24 12.32 -13.00
CA LEU A 143 6.98 13.43 -12.38
C LEU A 143 8.17 13.88 -13.24
N PRO A 144 9.05 13.00 -13.76
CA PRO A 144 10.21 13.44 -14.53
C PRO A 144 9.84 14.14 -15.84
N GLU A 145 8.85 13.64 -16.58
CA GLU A 145 8.35 14.29 -17.79
C GLU A 145 7.73 15.67 -17.49
N ALA A 146 6.85 15.74 -16.49
CA ALA A 146 6.20 17.00 -16.11
C ALA A 146 7.20 18.06 -15.67
N GLN A 147 8.27 17.66 -14.97
CA GLN A 147 9.34 18.57 -14.59
C GLN A 147 10.12 19.08 -15.80
N LEU A 148 10.46 18.21 -16.77
CA LEU A 148 11.11 18.65 -18.01
C LEU A 148 10.23 19.62 -18.80
N GLU A 149 8.94 19.35 -18.90
CA GLU A 149 7.97 20.19 -19.61
C GLU A 149 7.80 21.58 -18.97
N ALA A 150 7.88 21.66 -17.64
CA ALA A 150 7.79 22.92 -16.91
C ALA A 150 9.03 23.81 -17.06
N LEU A 151 10.17 23.24 -17.45
CA LEU A 151 11.44 23.93 -17.57
C LEU A 151 11.83 24.24 -19.02
N THR A 152 12.69 25.25 -19.18
CA THR A 152 13.26 25.67 -20.48
C THR A 152 14.75 25.95 -20.36
N GLY A 153 15.45 25.99 -21.50
CA GLY A 153 16.86 26.39 -21.57
C GLY A 153 17.79 25.54 -20.69
N LYS A 154 18.80 26.19 -20.10
CA LYS A 154 19.84 25.52 -19.30
C LYS A 154 19.29 24.73 -18.11
N ASP A 155 18.23 25.19 -17.46
CA ASP A 155 17.64 24.48 -16.32
C ASP A 155 16.98 23.17 -16.76
N ARG A 156 16.33 23.16 -17.94
CA ARG A 156 15.79 21.93 -18.54
C ARG A 156 16.90 20.96 -18.93
N GLU A 157 17.97 21.45 -19.56
CA GLU A 157 19.13 20.64 -19.94
C GLU A 157 19.82 20.02 -18.70
N THR A 158 19.95 20.82 -17.63
CA THR A 158 20.50 20.38 -16.35
C THR A 158 19.65 19.29 -15.74
N LEU A 159 18.33 19.49 -15.67
CA LEU A 159 17.42 18.45 -15.16
C LEU A 159 17.48 17.20 -16.03
N ALA A 160 17.46 17.33 -17.36
CA ALA A 160 17.52 16.22 -18.29
C ALA A 160 18.78 15.35 -18.07
N ALA A 161 19.93 15.99 -17.87
CA ALA A 161 21.17 15.28 -17.54
C ALA A 161 21.08 14.57 -16.18
N MET A 162 20.49 15.21 -15.16
CA MET A 162 20.34 14.62 -13.81
C MET A 162 19.42 13.40 -13.81
N ILE A 163 18.36 13.40 -14.61
CA ILE A 163 17.38 12.29 -14.62
C ILE A 163 17.65 11.22 -15.69
N ALA A 164 18.58 11.46 -16.62
CA ALA A 164 18.89 10.53 -17.70
C ALA A 164 19.18 9.09 -17.23
N PRO A 165 19.94 8.84 -16.14
CA PRO A 165 20.18 7.48 -15.67
C PRO A 165 18.91 6.73 -15.27
N PHE A 166 17.90 7.42 -14.73
CA PHE A 166 16.63 6.83 -14.30
C PHE A 166 15.65 6.59 -15.46
N ARG A 167 15.95 7.13 -16.65
CA ARG A 167 15.15 6.99 -17.87
C ARG A 167 15.75 5.99 -18.86
N ALA A 168 17.02 5.64 -18.68
CA ALA A 168 17.71 4.73 -19.57
C ALA A 168 17.25 3.29 -19.35
N THR A 169 17.13 2.55 -20.45
CA THR A 169 17.03 1.08 -20.42
C THR A 169 18.41 0.49 -20.68
N VAL A 170 18.80 -0.49 -19.87
CA VAL A 170 20.04 -1.26 -20.07
C VAL A 170 19.70 -2.66 -20.60
N SER A 171 20.66 -3.34 -21.22
CA SER A 171 20.44 -4.64 -21.87
C SER A 171 20.22 -5.81 -20.91
N ASP A 172 20.83 -5.75 -19.71
CA ASP A 172 20.69 -6.77 -18.66
C ASP A 172 20.48 -6.08 -17.30
N PRO A 173 19.27 -5.57 -17.04
CA PRO A 173 18.96 -4.84 -15.82
C PRO A 173 18.93 -5.79 -14.60
N ARG A 174 19.57 -5.38 -13.51
CA ARG A 174 19.72 -6.17 -12.27
C ARG A 174 19.21 -5.44 -11.03
N THR A 175 18.93 -4.15 -11.12
CA THR A 175 18.51 -3.29 -9.99
C THR A 175 17.19 -2.57 -10.27
N GLU A 176 16.47 -2.15 -9.21
CA GLU A 176 15.23 -1.36 -9.35
C GLU A 176 15.44 -0.08 -10.19
N THR A 177 16.61 0.55 -10.07
CA THR A 177 16.98 1.74 -10.84
C THR A 177 17.08 1.45 -12.33
N GLU A 178 17.72 0.34 -12.72
CA GLU A 178 17.85 -0.06 -14.13
C GLU A 178 16.51 -0.52 -14.73
N TYR A 179 15.62 -1.05 -13.88
CA TYR A 179 14.24 -1.38 -14.25
C TYR A 179 13.27 -0.20 -14.18
N MET A 180 13.70 1.01 -13.80
CA MET A 180 12.80 2.14 -13.53
C MET A 180 11.89 2.46 -14.72
N ALA A 181 12.44 2.52 -15.93
CA ALA A 181 11.66 2.77 -17.15
C ALA A 181 10.61 1.66 -17.39
N VAL A 182 10.95 0.40 -17.10
CA VAL A 182 10.03 -0.74 -17.22
C VAL A 182 8.91 -0.63 -16.18
N THR A 183 9.24 -0.30 -14.92
CA THR A 183 8.25 -0.11 -13.85
C THR A 183 7.28 1.04 -14.17
N VAL A 184 7.77 2.15 -14.71
CA VAL A 184 6.95 3.28 -15.15
C VAL A 184 5.96 2.84 -16.23
N GLU A 185 6.42 2.08 -17.22
CA GLU A 185 5.55 1.58 -18.28
C GLU A 185 4.52 0.56 -17.75
N GLN A 186 4.90 -0.28 -16.78
CA GLN A 186 3.98 -1.19 -16.10
C GLN A 186 2.86 -0.43 -15.38
N LEU A 187 3.16 0.70 -14.72
CA LEU A 187 2.16 1.56 -14.10
C LEU A 187 1.21 2.18 -15.13
N ARG A 188 1.74 2.73 -16.22
CA ARG A 188 0.94 3.34 -17.30
C ARG A 188 -0.01 2.35 -17.96
N ARG A 189 0.36 1.07 -18.01
CA ARG A 189 -0.47 -0.02 -18.55
C ARG A 189 -1.33 -0.73 -17.51
N SER A 190 -1.14 -0.42 -16.23
CA SER A 190 -1.88 -1.08 -15.16
C SER A 190 -3.36 -0.70 -15.20
N GLY A 191 -4.23 -1.63 -14.79
CA GLY A 191 -5.65 -1.34 -14.64
C GLY A 191 -5.91 -0.33 -13.52
N PRO A 192 -7.12 0.23 -13.42
CA PRO A 192 -7.46 1.16 -12.35
C PRO A 192 -7.27 0.51 -10.98
N LEU A 193 -6.97 1.33 -9.97
CA LEU A 193 -6.94 0.88 -8.59
C LEU A 193 -8.35 0.46 -8.13
N PRO A 194 -8.46 -0.52 -7.20
CA PRO A 194 -9.75 -0.88 -6.63
C PRO A 194 -10.36 0.32 -5.87
N ARG A 195 -11.69 0.32 -5.73
CA ARG A 195 -12.42 1.36 -4.98
C ARG A 195 -12.27 1.14 -3.47
N VAL A 196 -11.09 1.44 -2.96
CA VAL A 196 -10.70 1.30 -1.55
C VAL A 196 -10.28 2.65 -0.98
N PRO A 197 -10.31 2.85 0.35
CA PRO A 197 -9.76 4.05 0.95
C PRO A 197 -8.31 4.31 0.51
N LEU A 198 -8.03 5.56 0.13
CA LEU A 198 -6.70 6.03 -0.28
C LEU A 198 -6.32 7.29 0.52
N VAL A 199 -5.14 7.26 1.15
CA VAL A 199 -4.52 8.43 1.79
C VAL A 199 -3.18 8.70 1.14
N VAL A 200 -2.94 9.94 0.71
CA VAL A 200 -1.64 10.43 0.24
C VAL A 200 -1.08 11.36 1.31
N ILE A 201 0.04 10.98 1.91
CA ILE A 201 0.76 11.77 2.90
C ILE A 201 1.86 12.52 2.17
N THR A 202 1.80 13.84 2.19
CA THR A 202 2.69 14.72 1.43
C THR A 202 3.40 15.68 2.38
N SER A 203 4.71 15.82 2.27
CA SER A 203 5.45 16.90 2.92
C SER A 203 4.99 18.24 2.37
N ALA A 204 4.63 19.18 3.26
CA ALA A 204 4.29 20.56 2.87
C ALA A 204 5.50 21.29 2.24
N SER A 205 6.71 20.82 2.55
CA SER A 205 7.98 21.29 2.00
C SER A 205 8.39 20.51 0.74
N ARG A 206 7.53 19.66 0.16
CA ARG A 206 7.88 18.85 -1.00
C ARG A 206 8.29 19.73 -2.18
N GLY A 207 9.46 19.44 -2.75
CA GLY A 207 10.03 20.23 -3.85
C GLY A 207 10.76 21.50 -3.40
N SER A 208 10.69 21.87 -2.11
CA SER A 208 11.56 22.90 -1.54
C SER A 208 12.99 22.40 -1.39
N GLY A 209 13.97 23.32 -1.36
CA GLY A 209 15.38 22.96 -1.14
C GLY A 209 16.05 22.30 -2.34
N LEU A 210 15.53 22.53 -3.55
CA LEU A 210 16.19 22.08 -4.79
C LEU A 210 17.60 22.69 -4.91
N PRO A 211 18.56 21.98 -5.52
CA PRO A 211 19.94 22.46 -5.61
C PRO A 211 20.00 23.86 -6.24
N MET A 212 20.89 24.72 -5.73
CA MET A 212 21.09 26.11 -6.24
C MET A 212 21.52 26.19 -7.72
N VAL A 213 21.70 25.04 -8.37
CA VAL A 213 21.95 24.94 -9.81
C VAL A 213 20.77 25.44 -10.66
N PHE A 214 19.55 25.36 -10.13
CA PHE A 214 18.34 25.83 -10.81
C PHE A 214 18.05 27.29 -10.47
N SER A 215 17.57 28.07 -11.45
CA SER A 215 17.08 29.43 -11.18
C SER A 215 15.91 29.44 -10.18
N PRO A 216 15.70 30.53 -9.41
CA PRO A 216 14.59 30.63 -8.46
C PRO A 216 13.21 30.37 -9.11
N GLU A 217 13.01 30.82 -10.34
CA GLU A 217 11.78 30.56 -11.10
C GLU A 217 11.61 29.06 -11.38
N SER A 218 12.66 28.38 -11.85
CA SER A 218 12.63 26.94 -12.08
C SER A 218 12.40 26.15 -10.79
N GLN A 219 12.97 26.58 -9.66
CA GLN A 219 12.71 25.94 -8.37
C GLN A 219 11.23 26.04 -7.97
N ALA A 220 10.61 27.20 -8.17
CA ALA A 220 9.17 27.38 -7.92
C ALA A 220 8.34 26.47 -8.83
N ARG A 221 8.62 26.44 -10.14
CA ARG A 221 7.92 25.56 -11.09
C ARG A 221 8.07 24.07 -10.75
N LEU A 222 9.27 23.64 -10.37
CA LEU A 222 9.52 22.26 -9.97
C LEU A 222 8.77 21.88 -8.68
N THR A 223 8.65 22.82 -7.74
CA THR A 223 7.84 22.66 -6.52
C THR A 223 6.36 22.49 -6.87
N ASP A 224 5.82 23.37 -7.72
CA ASP A 224 4.42 23.30 -8.17
C ASP A 224 4.12 21.97 -8.87
N VAL A 225 5.02 21.53 -9.76
CA VAL A 225 4.90 20.23 -10.44
C VAL A 225 4.94 19.08 -9.44
N ALA A 226 5.86 19.09 -8.48
CA ALA A 226 5.99 18.04 -7.48
C ALA A 226 4.72 17.90 -6.62
N MET A 227 4.11 19.03 -6.25
CA MET A 227 2.84 19.07 -5.52
C MET A 227 1.66 18.63 -6.39
N ALA A 228 1.59 19.07 -7.63
CA ALA A 228 0.56 18.65 -8.58
C ALA A 228 0.57 17.12 -8.81
N MET A 229 1.76 16.50 -8.82
CA MET A 229 1.89 15.05 -8.92
C MET A 229 1.33 14.30 -7.70
N GLN A 230 1.46 14.86 -6.49
CA GLN A 230 0.81 14.27 -5.30
C GLN A 230 -0.71 14.37 -5.40
N LYS A 231 -1.24 15.50 -5.88
CA LYS A 231 -2.67 15.62 -6.14
C LYS A 231 -3.17 14.59 -7.16
N LYS A 232 -2.40 14.34 -8.24
CA LYS A 232 -2.74 13.27 -9.20
C LYS A 232 -2.84 11.89 -8.54
N LEU A 233 -1.96 11.59 -7.57
CA LEU A 233 -2.08 10.34 -6.79
C LEU A 233 -3.39 10.29 -6.00
N VAL A 234 -3.80 11.39 -5.37
CA VAL A 234 -5.07 11.49 -4.62
C VAL A 234 -6.26 11.18 -5.53
N ASP A 235 -6.23 11.70 -6.76
CA ASP A 235 -7.31 11.56 -7.74
C ASP A 235 -7.38 10.14 -8.36
N LEU A 236 -6.44 9.23 -8.07
CA LEU A 236 -6.45 7.85 -8.59
C LEU A 236 -7.63 7.01 -8.09
N VAL A 237 -8.17 7.34 -6.92
CA VAL A 237 -9.32 6.66 -6.34
C VAL A 237 -10.36 7.70 -5.91
N PRO A 238 -11.64 7.55 -6.30
CA PRO A 238 -12.70 8.44 -5.83
C PRO A 238 -12.74 8.51 -4.31
N GLY A 239 -12.68 9.73 -3.76
CA GLY A 239 -12.64 9.95 -2.30
C GLY A 239 -11.26 9.82 -1.68
N GLY A 240 -10.19 9.74 -2.48
CA GLY A 240 -8.81 9.84 -1.99
C GLY A 240 -8.60 11.13 -1.20
N ARG A 241 -7.81 11.06 -0.12
CA ARG A 241 -7.51 12.19 0.75
C ARG A 241 -6.02 12.51 0.72
N GLN A 242 -5.70 13.80 0.71
CA GLN A 242 -4.33 14.27 0.95
C GLN A 242 -4.17 14.77 2.39
N ILE A 243 -3.03 14.47 2.99
CA ILE A 243 -2.57 15.06 4.26
C ILE A 243 -1.27 15.80 3.97
N LEU A 244 -1.25 17.11 4.23
CA LEU A 244 -0.03 17.91 4.16
C LEU A 244 0.64 17.91 5.54
N VAL A 245 1.93 17.60 5.57
CA VAL A 245 2.72 17.47 6.80
C VAL A 245 3.79 18.54 6.83
N GLU A 246 3.63 19.48 7.77
CA GLU A 246 4.58 20.57 8.01
C GLU A 246 5.86 20.05 8.69
N GLY A 247 6.98 20.68 8.37
CA GLY A 247 8.27 20.37 9.03
C GLY A 247 8.84 18.97 8.74
N ALA A 248 8.32 18.26 7.73
CA ALA A 248 8.86 16.98 7.28
C ALA A 248 9.57 17.13 5.93
N GLY A 249 10.62 16.35 5.69
CA GLY A 249 11.24 16.17 4.39
C GLY A 249 10.64 14.98 3.63
N HIS A 250 11.46 14.32 2.81
CA HIS A 250 11.06 13.15 2.03
C HIS A 250 10.71 11.92 2.90
N ASN A 251 11.22 11.83 4.12
CA ASN A 251 11.00 10.71 5.03
C ASN A 251 10.04 11.12 6.16
N VAL A 252 8.77 11.35 5.81
CA VAL A 252 7.75 11.81 6.77
C VAL A 252 7.60 10.86 7.94
N HIS A 253 7.72 9.55 7.73
CA HIS A 253 7.69 8.55 8.81
C HIS A 253 8.84 8.68 9.83
N LEU A 254 9.94 9.35 9.49
CA LEU A 254 11.03 9.65 10.43
C LEU A 254 10.88 11.03 11.06
N ASP A 255 10.53 12.03 10.24
CA ASP A 255 10.48 13.42 10.66
C ASP A 255 9.20 13.74 11.48
N GLN A 256 8.07 13.17 11.07
CA GLN A 256 6.73 13.39 11.63
C GLN A 256 5.91 12.07 11.65
N PRO A 257 6.35 11.06 12.43
CA PRO A 257 5.76 9.72 12.43
C PRO A 257 4.26 9.68 12.73
N GLU A 258 3.76 10.61 13.55
CA GLU A 258 2.36 10.66 13.97
C GLU A 258 1.38 10.82 12.79
N ALA A 259 1.78 11.50 11.72
CA ALA A 259 0.93 11.63 10.53
C ALA A 259 0.69 10.28 9.85
N VAL A 260 1.73 9.42 9.81
CA VAL A 260 1.67 8.08 9.22
C VAL A 260 0.93 7.12 10.17
N ILE A 261 1.27 7.14 11.46
CA ILE A 261 0.62 6.30 12.49
C ILE A 261 -0.88 6.58 12.56
N THR A 262 -1.27 7.86 12.61
CA THR A 262 -2.69 8.24 12.65
C THR A 262 -3.43 7.78 11.42
N SER A 263 -2.83 7.93 10.23
CA SER A 263 -3.44 7.46 8.98
C SER A 263 -3.64 5.95 8.96
N ILE A 264 -2.66 5.17 9.44
CA ILE A 264 -2.78 3.71 9.56
C ILE A 264 -3.91 3.36 10.54
N ARG A 265 -3.91 3.96 11.75
CA ARG A 265 -4.94 3.70 12.77
C ARG A 265 -6.35 4.03 12.27
N GLU A 266 -6.51 5.17 11.60
CA GLU A 266 -7.79 5.59 11.01
C GLU A 266 -8.27 4.62 9.92
N MET A 267 -7.36 4.09 9.09
CA MET A 267 -7.73 3.14 8.04
C MET A 267 -8.05 1.76 8.61
N VAL A 268 -7.26 1.27 9.57
CA VAL A 268 -7.54 0.01 10.27
C VAL A 268 -8.90 0.08 10.98
N ALA A 269 -9.19 1.17 11.71
CA ALA A 269 -10.46 1.35 12.41
C ALA A 269 -11.70 1.50 11.50
N ARG A 270 -11.52 1.64 10.17
CA ARG A 270 -12.62 1.62 9.19
C ARG A 270 -12.83 0.25 8.56
N LEU A 271 -11.84 -0.63 8.67
CA LEU A 271 -11.86 -1.98 8.11
C LEU A 271 -12.41 -3.00 9.12
N TYR A 272 -12.50 -2.64 10.40
CA TYR A 272 -13.01 -3.44 11.51
C TYR A 272 -14.03 -2.64 12.33
#